data_AF-A0A8J6WB06-F1
#
_entry.id   AF-A0A8J6WB06-F1
#
_cell.length_a   1.000
_cell.length_b   1.000
_cell.length_c   1.000
_cell.angle_alpha   90.00
_cell.angle_beta   90.00
_cell.angle_gamma   90.00
#
_symmetry.space_group_name_H-M   'P 1'
#
loop_
_entity.id
_entity.type
_entity.pdbx_description
1 polymer ?
#
loop_
_entity_poly.entity_id
_entity_poly.type
_entity_poly.pdbx_seq_one_letter_code
_entity_poly.pdbx_strand_id
1 'polypeptide(L)'
;MDKLMEFWTYPSHHANRSSREREDNALYRPEDGMHERGTHKGWIRTGSLYVKASKHPALATMIVAGQRVTSWLLTTAISQSY
;
A
#
# COMPACT_ATOMS: atom_id res chain seq x y z
N MET A 1 -10.76 4.33 -18.91
CA MET A 1 -9.60 3.79 -18.17
C MET A 1 -8.48 4.83 -18.07
N ASP A 2 -8.29 5.68 -19.08
CA ASP A 2 -7.24 6.71 -19.12
C ASP A 2 -7.28 7.72 -17.96
N LYS A 3 -8.46 8.22 -17.60
CA LYS A 3 -8.61 9.25 -16.53
C LYS A 3 -8.21 8.75 -15.14
N LEU A 4 -8.46 7.46 -14.85
CA LEU A 4 -8.05 6.84 -13.59
C LEU A 4 -6.53 6.62 -13.60
N MET A 5 -5.96 6.17 -14.71
CA MET A 5 -4.51 5.99 -14.82
C MET A 5 -3.78 7.34 -14.68
N GLU A 6 -4.27 8.41 -15.32
CA GLU A 6 -3.74 9.77 -15.22
C GLU A 6 -3.76 10.31 -13.79
N PHE A 7 -4.88 10.16 -13.08
CA PHE A 7 -5.02 10.61 -11.70
C PHE A 7 -4.02 9.90 -10.75
N TRP A 8 -3.75 8.62 -10.97
CA TRP A 8 -2.84 7.85 -10.12
C TRP A 8 -1.37 8.03 -10.50
N THR A 9 -1.06 8.22 -11.79
CA THR A 9 0.32 8.41 -12.27
C THR A 9 0.87 9.79 -11.94
N TYR A 10 0.06 10.85 -12.09
CA TYR A 10 0.48 12.22 -11.84
C TYR A 10 1.18 12.44 -10.46
N PRO A 11 0.58 12.05 -9.31
CA PRO A 11 1.21 12.21 -8.00
C PRO A 11 2.39 11.27 -7.78
N SER A 12 2.45 10.14 -8.50
CA SER A 12 3.55 9.18 -8.37
C SER A 12 4.86 9.67 -9.02
N HIS A 13 4.75 10.42 -10.12
CA HIS A 13 5.89 11.01 -10.83
C HIS A 13 6.29 12.38 -10.27
N HIS A 14 5.34 13.17 -9.77
CA HIS A 14 5.58 14.49 -9.17
C HIS A 14 5.70 14.47 -7.64
N ALA A 15 5.98 13.31 -7.06
CA ALA A 15 6.24 13.23 -5.63
C ALA A 15 7.47 14.10 -5.31
N ASN A 16 7.23 15.24 -4.63
CA ASN A 16 8.26 16.14 -4.11
C ASN A 16 8.95 15.48 -2.90
N ARG A 17 9.60 14.35 -3.14
CA ARG A 17 10.46 13.66 -2.19
C ARG A 17 11.87 14.14 -2.43
N SER A 18 12.59 14.51 -1.37
CA SER A 18 13.99 14.87 -1.53
C SER A 18 14.73 13.69 -2.16
N SER A 19 15.56 13.99 -3.15
CA SER A 19 16.57 13.04 -3.60
C SER A 19 17.34 12.57 -2.37
N ARG A 20 17.58 11.25 -2.26
CA ARG A 20 18.38 10.70 -1.16
C ARG A 20 19.69 11.48 -1.06
N GLU A 21 20.15 11.71 0.16
CA GLU A 21 21.44 12.36 0.40
C GLU A 21 22.54 11.61 -0.35
N ARG A 22 23.56 12.36 -0.80
CA ARG A 22 24.55 11.87 -1.76
C ARG A 22 25.33 10.67 -1.19
N GLU A 23 25.50 10.67 0.12
CA GLU A 23 26.19 9.67 0.93
C GLU A 23 25.43 8.33 0.98
N ASP A 24 24.10 8.36 0.86
CA ASP A 24 23.20 7.19 0.86
C ASP A 24 22.85 6.69 -0.56
N ASN A 25 23.55 7.22 -1.58
CA ASN A 25 23.30 6.87 -2.97
C ASN A 25 24.24 5.74 -3.42
N ALA A 26 23.64 4.60 -3.78
CA ALA A 26 24.33 3.42 -4.30
C ALA A 26 25.20 3.67 -5.56
N LEU A 27 25.04 4.81 -6.24
CA LEU A 27 25.87 5.23 -7.37
C LEU A 27 27.07 6.10 -6.97
N TYR A 28 27.06 6.72 -5.79
CA TYR A 28 28.11 7.66 -5.36
C TYR A 28 29.28 6.94 -4.67
N ARG A 29 28.99 5.90 -3.89
CA ARG A 29 30.00 4.96 -3.40
C ARG A 29 29.54 3.54 -3.69
N PRO A 30 30.44 2.64 -4.16
CA PRO A 30 30.22 1.21 -4.07
C PRO A 30 30.30 0.84 -2.59
N GLU A 31 29.21 1.07 -1.87
CA GLU A 31 29.04 0.60 -0.51
C GLU A 31 28.85 -0.91 -0.55
N ASP A 32 29.58 -1.63 0.31
CA ASP A 32 29.61 -3.10 0.44
C ASP A 32 28.28 -3.65 1.00
N GLY A 33 27.17 -2.95 0.79
CA GLY A 33 25.83 -3.30 1.27
C GLY A 33 25.23 -4.54 0.60
N MET A 34 25.94 -5.15 -0.34
CA MET A 34 25.60 -6.48 -0.89
C MET A 34 26.23 -7.64 -0.10
N HIS A 35 27.22 -7.38 0.76
CA HIS A 35 27.82 -8.40 1.64
C HIS A 35 26.87 -8.79 2.77
N GLU A 36 26.19 -7.80 3.33
CA GLU A 36 25.26 -7.95 4.44
C GLU A 36 23.84 -7.81 3.92
N ARG A 37 23.34 -8.85 3.24
CA ARG A 37 21.94 -8.90 2.78
C ARG A 37 20.98 -8.81 3.98
N GLY A 38 20.61 -7.60 4.39
CA GLY A 38 19.64 -7.42 5.47
C GLY A 38 19.45 -6.01 6.03
N THR A 39 20.38 -5.08 5.82
CA THR A 39 20.32 -3.75 6.48
C THR A 39 19.67 -2.65 5.64
N HIS A 40 19.41 -2.89 4.34
CA HIS A 40 18.75 -1.89 3.51
C HIS A 40 17.25 -1.84 3.84
N LYS A 41 16.80 -0.73 4.45
CA LYS A 41 15.37 -0.42 4.55
C LYS A 41 14.81 -0.28 3.13
N GLY A 42 14.29 -1.37 2.59
CA GLY A 42 13.63 -1.40 1.29
C GLY A 42 12.55 -0.32 1.21
N TRP A 43 12.23 0.13 0.00
CA TRP A 43 11.20 1.15 -0.20
C TRP A 43 9.84 0.62 0.27
N ILE A 44 9.43 1.02 1.47
CA ILE A 44 8.09 0.74 2.00
C ILE A 44 7.16 1.83 1.47
N ARG A 45 6.25 1.46 0.56
CA ARG A 45 5.17 2.36 0.12
C ARG A 45 4.19 2.58 1.27
N THR A 46 4.26 3.74 1.93
CA THR A 46 3.40 4.14 3.06
C THR A 46 1.90 4.17 2.70
N GLY A 47 1.57 4.36 1.42
CA GLY A 47 0.20 4.47 0.93
C GLY A 47 -0.49 3.15 0.54
N SER A 48 0.22 2.01 0.54
CA SER A 48 -0.38 0.75 0.08
C SER A 48 -1.40 0.19 1.09
N LEU A 49 -2.64 -0.03 0.63
CA LEU A 49 -3.68 -0.69 1.43
C LEU A 49 -3.25 -2.07 1.90
N TYR A 50 -2.53 -2.81 1.06
CA TYR A 50 -1.98 -4.12 1.42
C TYR A 50 -0.99 -4.01 2.59
N VAL A 51 -0.10 -3.02 2.57
CA VAL A 51 0.88 -2.79 3.66
C VAL A 51 0.19 -2.37 4.95
N LYS A 52 -0.87 -1.56 4.86
CA LYS A 52 -1.67 -1.18 6.04
C LYS A 52 -2.41 -2.40 6.62
N ALA A 53 -2.97 -3.24 5.75
CA ALA A 53 -3.65 -4.47 6.16
C ALA A 53 -2.69 -5.49 6.80
N SER A 54 -1.47 -5.64 6.26
CA SER A 54 -0.49 -6.56 6.83
C SER A 54 0.05 -6.11 8.19
N LYS A 55 0.18 -4.78 8.41
CA LYS A 55 0.59 -4.22 9.71
C LYS A 55 -0.51 -4.30 10.77
N HIS A 56 -1.78 -4.26 10.37
CA HIS A 56 -2.93 -4.27 11.27
C HIS A 56 -3.91 -5.40 10.91
N PRO A 57 -3.53 -6.67 11.11
CA PRO A 57 -4.33 -7.81 10.66
C PRO A 57 -5.71 -7.85 11.32
N ALA A 58 -5.82 -7.51 12.61
CA ALA A 58 -7.10 -7.48 13.31
C ALA A 58 -8.08 -6.43 12.76
N LEU A 59 -7.57 -5.25 12.40
CA LEU A 59 -8.40 -4.20 11.81
C LEU A 59 -8.85 -4.60 10.40
N ALA A 60 -7.94 -5.18 9.61
CA ALA A 60 -8.25 -5.70 8.28
C ALA A 60 -9.33 -6.79 8.32
N THR A 61 -9.23 -7.74 9.26
CA THR A 61 -10.23 -8.80 9.41
C THR A 61 -11.58 -8.25 9.87
N MET A 62 -11.62 -7.27 10.77
CA MET A 62 -12.86 -6.62 11.18
C MET A 62 -13.58 -5.94 10.02
N ILE A 63 -12.85 -5.22 9.15
CA ILE A 63 -13.44 -4.57 7.97
C ILE A 63 -14.05 -5.62 7.04
N VAL A 64 -13.30 -6.69 6.72
CA VAL A 64 -13.76 -7.74 5.80
C VAL A 64 -14.95 -8.50 6.38
N ALA A 65 -14.92 -8.83 7.66
CA ALA A 65 -16.03 -9.50 8.34
C ALA A 65 -17.28 -8.62 8.36
N GLY A 66 -17.13 -7.34 8.70
CA GLY A 66 -18.21 -6.37 8.69
C GLY A 66 -18.87 -6.25 7.32
N GLN A 67 -18.06 -6.14 6.25
CA GLN A 67 -18.57 -6.04 4.88
C GLN A 67 -19.33 -7.31 4.44
N ARG A 68 -18.89 -8.50 4.89
CA ARG A 68 -19.62 -9.74 4.63
C ARG A 68 -20.97 -9.78 5.34
N VAL A 69 -21.00 -9.40 6.63
CA VAL A 69 -22.23 -9.41 7.42
C VAL A 69 -23.24 -8.40 6.86
N THR A 70 -22.81 -7.18 6.52
CA THR A 70 -23.72 -6.18 5.93
C THR A 70 -24.26 -6.61 4.58
N SER A 71 -23.41 -7.22 3.74
CA SER A 71 -23.84 -7.76 2.44
C SER A 71 -24.86 -8.89 2.61
N TRP A 72 -24.63 -9.79 3.57
CA TRP A 72 -25.56 -10.89 3.88
C TRP A 72 -26.89 -10.38 4.46
N LEU A 73 -26.85 -9.43 5.38
CA LEU A 73 -28.07 -8.82 5.92
C LEU A 73 -28.89 -8.12 4.82
N LEU A 74 -28.21 -7.41 3.92
CA LEU A 74 -28.86 -6.75 2.79
C LEU A 74 -29.54 -7.77 1.85
N THR A 75 -28.87 -8.89 1.52
CA THR A 75 -29.49 -9.91 0.67
C THR A 75 -30.67 -10.60 1.35
N THR A 76 -30.59 -10.86 2.66
CA THR A 76 -31.73 -11.42 3.41
C THR A 76 -32.91 -10.46 3.47
N ALA A 77 -32.66 -9.16 3.66
CA ALA A 77 -33.72 -8.15 3.70
C ALA A 77 -34.46 -8.03 2.35
N ILE A 78 -33.72 -8.07 1.23
CA ILE A 78 -34.31 -8.06 -0.11
C ILE A 78 -35.17 -9.31 -0.35
N SER A 79 -34.67 -10.49 0.06
CA SER A 79 -35.40 -11.75 -0.11
C SER A 79 -36.70 -11.82 0.69
N GLN A 80 -36.82 -11.09 1.80
CA GLN A 80 -38.02 -11.07 2.65
C GLN A 80 -39.07 -10.06 2.17
N SER A 81 -38.69 -9.16 1.25
CA SER A 81 -39.56 -8.12 0.68
C SER A 81 -40.30 -8.53 -0.60
N TYR A 82 -40.08 -9.77 -1.07
CA TYR A 82 -40.78 -10.43 -2.19
C TYR A 82 -41.69 -11.53 -1.64
#